data_AF-A0A945X3S2-F1
#
_entry.id   AF-A0A945X3S2-F1
#
_cell.length_a   1.000
_cell.length_b   1.000
_cell.length_c   1.000
_cell.angle_alpha   90.00
_cell.angle_beta   90.00
_cell.angle_gamma   90.00
#
_symmetry.space_group_name_H-M   'P 1'
#
loop_
_entity.id
_entity.type
_entity.pdbx_description
1 polymer ?
#
loop_
_entity_poly.entity_id
_entity_poly.type
_entity_poly.pdbx_seq_one_letter_code
_entity_poly.pdbx_strand_id
1 'polypeptide(L)'
;MVVNKPQTVDPTREQRMAWWKEARFGMFIHYGAYSQLGRGEWVMNRERISPADYEPFTDAFAPKADCAREWARTAKDAGMKYVVLTTRHHDGFCLWDSKLTNYTAVQRGPERDIVAEFVEALRDEDLRVGLYYSLKDWHHPNWLARQRGDELGHEEFVQYIHGQVRELCSNYGKIDILWYDGPGPYREDGWRSDEMNGIARELQPGIIINCRSHTPEDFDTPEQHVKPSQPGRAWESCMTLNTSWGYHHGDDNYKSPGDVVGLLSTVVHGGGNLLLNIGPEPDGSVPPQSADILRRVGRWMRVNGEAIRGADRSAFQWGCYGRPTQKDNAVYLIQTKYLGPEFTLAGAGTAVRDVELLATGKKLAFQQDGDYVTISGQPEASPDPIAAVVKVSFADTPVFTPYPG
;
A
#
# COMPACT_ATOMS: atom_id res chain seq x y z
N MET A 1 -35.73 30.48 -6.96
CA MET A 1 -35.95 29.04 -6.72
C MET A 1 -34.70 28.50 -6.06
N VAL A 2 -34.79 28.07 -4.80
CA VAL A 2 -33.69 27.40 -4.11
C VAL A 2 -33.60 26.00 -4.70
N VAL A 3 -32.57 25.74 -5.50
CA VAL A 3 -32.29 24.39 -5.98
C VAL A 3 -31.73 23.64 -4.78
N ASN A 4 -32.56 22.81 -4.14
CA ASN A 4 -32.10 21.81 -3.19
C ASN A 4 -31.08 20.92 -3.91
N LYS A 5 -29.78 21.11 -3.65
CA LYS A 5 -28.80 20.06 -3.94
C LYS A 5 -29.26 18.81 -3.17
N PRO A 6 -29.40 17.65 -3.80
CA PRO A 6 -29.66 16.42 -3.06
C PRO A 6 -28.56 16.28 -2.00
N GLN A 7 -28.95 16.20 -0.73
CA GLN A 7 -28.03 15.87 0.36
C GLN A 7 -27.56 14.44 0.10
N THR A 8 -26.41 14.30 -0.55
CA THR A 8 -25.68 13.04 -0.58
C THR A 8 -25.24 12.76 0.85
N VAL A 9 -25.81 11.74 1.48
CA VAL A 9 -25.38 11.29 2.81
C VAL A 9 -23.95 10.78 2.68
N ASP A 10 -23.04 11.32 3.51
CA ASP A 10 -21.65 10.88 3.53
C ASP A 10 -21.56 9.37 3.80
N PRO A 11 -20.69 8.63 3.09
CA PRO A 11 -20.59 7.19 3.29
C PRO A 11 -20.06 6.87 4.69
N THR A 12 -20.66 5.85 5.31
CA THR A 12 -20.16 5.33 6.58
C THR A 12 -18.73 4.81 6.42
N ARG A 13 -18.01 4.66 7.54
CA ARG A 13 -16.65 4.10 7.52
C ARG A 13 -16.59 2.73 6.87
N GLU A 14 -17.59 1.91 7.15
CA GLU A 14 -17.69 0.58 6.57
C GLU A 14 -17.84 0.64 5.04
N GLN A 15 -18.72 1.51 4.53
CA GLN A 15 -18.98 1.65 3.10
C GLN A 15 -17.72 2.10 2.33
N ARG A 16 -17.00 3.11 2.83
CA ARG A 16 -15.78 3.59 2.17
C ARG A 16 -14.59 2.64 2.28
N MET A 17 -14.54 1.80 3.32
CA MET A 17 -13.48 0.80 3.52
C MET A 17 -13.73 -0.52 2.80
N ALA A 18 -14.94 -0.76 2.28
CA ALA A 18 -15.32 -2.05 1.69
C ALA A 18 -14.41 -2.47 0.52
N TRP A 19 -14.16 -1.55 -0.43
CA TRP A 19 -13.28 -1.83 -1.57
C TRP A 19 -11.84 -2.12 -1.13
N TRP A 20 -11.40 -1.47 -0.06
CA TRP A 20 -10.03 -1.57 0.43
C TRP A 20 -9.77 -2.91 1.12
N LYS A 21 -10.76 -3.43 1.85
CA LYS A 21 -10.75 -4.80 2.39
C LYS A 21 -10.74 -5.85 1.27
N GLU A 22 -11.44 -5.62 0.16
CA GLU A 22 -11.39 -6.52 -0.99
C GLU A 22 -10.02 -6.50 -1.69
N ALA A 23 -9.42 -5.31 -1.81
CA ALA A 23 -8.19 -5.07 -2.54
C ALA A 23 -6.99 -5.87 -2.02
N ARG A 24 -6.73 -5.81 -0.71
CA ARG A 24 -5.61 -6.43 0.03
C ARG A 24 -4.17 -6.06 -0.40
N PHE A 25 -3.94 -5.67 -1.65
CA PHE A 25 -2.62 -5.48 -2.22
C PHE A 25 -2.55 -4.22 -3.08
N GLY A 26 -1.64 -3.32 -2.73
CA GLY A 26 -1.40 -2.06 -3.43
C GLY A 26 0.09 -1.80 -3.70
N MET A 27 0.36 -0.86 -4.59
CA MET A 27 1.71 -0.37 -4.90
C MET A 27 1.97 0.96 -4.22
N PHE A 28 3.15 1.12 -3.61
CA PHE A 28 3.68 2.43 -3.24
C PHE A 28 4.68 2.88 -4.31
N ILE A 29 4.70 4.16 -4.63
CA ILE A 29 5.69 4.77 -5.52
C ILE A 29 6.32 5.95 -4.79
N HIS A 30 7.60 5.83 -4.47
CA HIS A 30 8.42 6.95 -4.03
C HIS A 30 9.24 7.47 -5.20
N TYR A 31 8.72 8.53 -5.83
CA TYR A 31 9.38 9.23 -6.91
C TYR A 31 9.42 10.74 -6.66
N GLY A 32 10.50 11.38 -7.08
CA GLY A 32 10.78 12.79 -6.85
C GLY A 32 12.21 13.15 -7.22
N ALA A 33 12.62 14.40 -6.97
CA ALA A 33 13.94 14.90 -7.34
C ALA A 33 15.11 14.11 -6.69
N TYR A 34 14.89 13.50 -5.52
CA TYR A 34 15.86 12.61 -4.86
C TYR A 34 16.28 11.41 -5.74
N SER A 35 15.45 11.01 -6.72
CA SER A 35 15.82 9.96 -7.68
C SER A 35 17.09 10.32 -8.45
N GLN A 36 17.31 11.60 -8.79
CA GLN A 36 18.50 12.10 -9.50
C GLN A 36 19.80 11.85 -8.73
N LEU A 37 19.72 11.87 -7.40
CA LEU A 37 20.85 11.58 -6.53
C LEU A 37 21.08 10.08 -6.35
N GLY A 38 20.04 9.27 -6.52
CA GLY A 38 20.09 7.81 -6.45
C GLY A 38 20.61 7.26 -5.13
N ARG A 39 20.36 7.93 -4.00
CA ARG A 39 20.84 7.52 -2.66
C ARG A 39 19.73 7.54 -1.60
N GLY A 40 18.48 7.36 -2.03
CA GLY A 40 17.28 7.40 -1.18
C GLY A 40 16.73 8.80 -0.94
N GLU A 41 15.46 8.86 -0.55
CA GLU A 41 14.63 10.06 -0.42
C GLU A 41 15.00 10.96 0.78
N TRP A 42 15.76 10.44 1.74
CA TRP A 42 16.30 11.21 2.87
C TRP A 42 17.66 11.85 2.59
N VAL A 43 18.18 11.76 1.37
CA VAL A 43 19.51 12.24 0.99
C VAL A 43 19.74 13.71 1.37
N MET A 44 18.75 14.60 1.15
CA MET A 44 18.83 16.01 1.53
C MET A 44 19.13 16.19 3.03
N ASN A 45 18.46 15.42 3.89
CA ASN A 45 18.64 15.48 5.33
C ASN A 45 19.92 14.79 5.79
N ARG A 46 20.16 13.54 5.35
CA ARG A 46 21.29 12.71 5.79
C ARG A 46 22.63 13.32 5.40
N GLU A 47 22.70 13.92 4.22
CA GLU A 47 23.91 14.54 3.67
C GLU A 47 23.95 16.05 3.94
N ARG A 48 22.94 16.61 4.63
CA ARG A 48 22.84 18.02 5.02
C ARG A 48 22.94 18.98 3.82
N ILE A 49 22.32 18.59 2.71
CA ILE A 49 22.26 19.40 1.49
C ILE A 49 21.33 20.58 1.78
N SER A 50 21.80 21.81 1.57
CA SER A 50 20.96 23.00 1.74
C SER A 50 19.85 23.00 0.66
N PRO A 51 18.71 23.68 0.89
CA PRO A 51 17.70 23.85 -0.17
C PRO A 51 18.31 24.34 -1.48
N ALA A 52 19.14 25.38 -1.43
CA ALA A 52 19.79 25.95 -2.61
C ALA A 52 20.72 24.96 -3.34
N ASP A 53 21.43 24.08 -2.61
CA ASP A 53 22.29 23.05 -3.23
C ASP A 53 21.49 21.86 -3.76
N TYR A 54 20.26 21.67 -3.30
CA TYR A 54 19.37 20.58 -3.74
C TYR A 54 18.53 20.98 -4.95
N GLU A 55 18.16 22.25 -5.06
CA GLU A 55 17.38 22.84 -6.15
C GLU A 55 17.84 22.44 -7.57
N PRO A 56 19.14 22.38 -7.91
CA PRO A 56 19.59 21.94 -9.24
C PRO A 56 19.13 20.52 -9.63
N PHE A 57 18.87 19.63 -8.65
CA PHE A 57 18.32 18.30 -8.93
C PHE A 57 16.85 18.32 -9.28
N THR A 58 16.10 19.35 -8.84
CA THR A 58 14.73 19.58 -9.29
C THR A 58 14.69 20.11 -10.73
N ASP A 59 15.66 20.95 -11.10
CA ASP A 59 15.77 21.48 -12.47
C ASP A 59 16.19 20.37 -13.46
N ALA A 60 16.99 19.40 -13.01
CA ALA A 60 17.39 18.23 -13.80
C ALA A 60 16.33 17.11 -13.82
N PHE A 61 15.24 17.22 -13.06
CA PHE A 61 14.23 16.18 -12.96
C PHE A 61 13.45 16.05 -14.29
N ALA A 62 13.71 14.97 -15.02
CA ALA A 62 13.17 14.77 -16.37
C ALA A 62 12.66 13.33 -16.58
N PRO A 63 11.51 12.95 -15.99
CA PRO A 63 10.89 11.65 -16.27
C PRO A 63 10.58 11.48 -17.76
N LYS A 64 10.62 10.25 -18.27
CA LYS A 64 10.14 9.94 -19.61
C LYS A 64 8.61 10.09 -19.70
N ALA A 65 8.11 10.35 -20.90
CA ALA A 65 6.69 10.65 -21.14
C ALA A 65 5.72 9.53 -20.69
N ASP A 66 6.12 8.26 -20.74
CA ASP A 66 5.24 7.11 -20.45
C ASP A 66 5.40 6.56 -19.02
N CYS A 67 6.14 7.24 -18.12
CA CYS A 67 6.47 6.69 -16.80
C CYS A 67 5.22 6.34 -15.95
N ALA A 68 4.23 7.23 -15.89
CA ALA A 68 2.99 6.99 -15.15
C ALA A 68 2.20 5.76 -15.65
N ARG A 69 2.15 5.58 -16.98
CA ARG A 69 1.47 4.43 -17.61
C ARG A 69 2.24 3.13 -17.39
N GLU A 70 3.57 3.18 -17.40
CA GLU A 70 4.42 2.04 -17.02
C GLU A 70 4.15 1.60 -15.58
N TRP A 71 4.05 2.54 -14.64
CA TRP A 71 3.74 2.23 -13.23
C TRP A 71 2.37 1.58 -13.09
N ALA A 72 1.34 2.15 -13.73
CA ALA A 72 -0.03 1.64 -13.70
C ALA A 72 -0.11 0.20 -14.26
N ARG A 73 0.51 -0.04 -15.42
CA ARG A 73 0.60 -1.38 -16.02
C ARG A 73 1.32 -2.37 -15.11
N THR A 74 2.45 -1.95 -14.53
CA THR A 74 3.21 -2.80 -13.59
C THR A 74 2.37 -3.20 -12.39
N ALA A 75 1.63 -2.25 -11.80
CA ALA A 75 0.73 -2.53 -10.67
C ALA A 75 -0.41 -3.50 -11.05
N LYS A 76 -1.07 -3.25 -12.19
CA LYS A 76 -2.13 -4.12 -12.70
C LYS A 76 -1.64 -5.53 -12.99
N ASP A 77 -0.49 -5.65 -13.65
CA ASP A 77 0.12 -6.94 -13.98
C ASP A 77 0.52 -7.72 -12.74
N ALA A 78 0.95 -7.04 -11.66
CA ALA A 78 1.23 -7.63 -10.36
C ALA A 78 -0.03 -8.09 -9.61
N GLY A 79 -1.23 -7.71 -10.08
CA GLY A 79 -2.50 -8.03 -9.46
C GLY A 79 -2.91 -7.11 -8.31
N MET A 80 -2.22 -5.97 -8.14
CA MET A 80 -2.56 -4.91 -7.20
C MET A 80 -3.83 -4.18 -7.62
N LYS A 81 -4.47 -3.49 -6.68
CA LYS A 81 -5.78 -2.83 -6.89
C LYS A 81 -5.79 -1.33 -6.64
N TYR A 82 -4.71 -0.80 -6.09
CA TYR A 82 -4.54 0.62 -5.82
C TYR A 82 -3.06 0.96 -5.84
N VAL A 83 -2.77 2.24 -6.10
CA VAL A 83 -1.40 2.75 -6.11
C VAL A 83 -1.36 4.07 -5.35
N VAL A 84 -0.35 4.25 -4.51
CA VAL A 84 -0.09 5.47 -3.73
C VAL A 84 1.19 6.11 -4.25
N LEU A 85 1.10 7.33 -4.79
CA LEU A 85 2.25 8.10 -5.28
C LEU A 85 2.64 9.21 -4.30
N THR A 86 3.93 9.40 -4.04
CA THR A 86 4.45 10.61 -3.37
C THR A 86 4.19 11.85 -4.20
N THR A 87 3.09 12.57 -3.95
CA THR A 87 2.82 13.85 -4.64
C THR A 87 3.82 14.92 -4.22
N ARG A 88 4.22 14.86 -2.95
CA ARG A 88 5.31 15.64 -2.36
C ARG A 88 5.94 14.83 -1.22
N HIS A 89 7.27 14.71 -1.23
CA HIS A 89 8.02 14.09 -0.14
C HIS A 89 8.59 15.16 0.80
N HIS A 90 9.40 14.76 1.78
CA HIS A 90 10.00 15.64 2.78
C HIS A 90 10.86 16.76 2.19
N ASP A 91 11.41 16.60 0.97
CA ASP A 91 12.18 17.64 0.29
C ASP A 91 11.32 18.83 -0.17
N GLY A 92 9.99 18.72 -0.09
CA GLY A 92 9.05 19.79 -0.44
C GLY A 92 8.73 19.88 -1.93
N PHE A 93 9.39 19.09 -2.79
CA PHE A 93 9.20 19.18 -4.24
C PHE A 93 7.83 18.60 -4.64
N CYS A 94 6.96 19.44 -5.21
CA CYS A 94 5.62 19.04 -5.59
C CYS A 94 5.61 18.48 -7.02
N LEU A 95 5.11 17.25 -7.19
CA LEU A 95 4.95 16.60 -8.50
C LEU A 95 3.76 17.14 -9.32
N TRP A 96 3.09 18.19 -8.85
CA TRP A 96 1.95 18.83 -9.50
C TRP A 96 2.08 20.36 -9.52
N ASP A 97 1.24 21.03 -10.30
CA ASP A 97 1.23 22.50 -10.43
C ASP A 97 0.55 23.21 -9.25
N SER A 98 1.12 23.06 -8.04
CA SER A 98 0.66 23.77 -6.84
C SER A 98 0.72 25.28 -7.05
N LYS A 99 -0.37 26.00 -6.76
CA LYS A 99 -0.41 27.48 -6.84
C LYS A 99 0.16 28.17 -5.60
N LEU A 100 0.53 27.39 -4.60
CA LEU A 100 1.04 27.87 -3.32
C LEU A 100 2.58 27.86 -3.22
N THR A 101 3.28 27.38 -4.24
CA THR A 101 4.75 27.38 -4.30
C THR A 101 5.22 27.33 -5.74
N ASN A 102 6.41 27.84 -6.03
CA ASN A 102 7.10 27.65 -7.30
C ASN A 102 8.02 26.41 -7.32
N TYR A 103 8.11 25.69 -6.19
CA TYR A 103 8.96 24.50 -6.06
C TYR A 103 8.23 23.24 -6.54
N THR A 104 7.91 23.21 -7.84
CA THR A 104 7.08 22.19 -8.47
C THR A 104 7.70 21.62 -9.74
N ALA A 105 7.27 20.41 -10.13
CA ALA A 105 7.63 19.79 -11.40
C ALA A 105 7.22 20.63 -12.62
N VAL A 106 6.16 21.43 -12.52
CA VAL A 106 5.70 22.28 -13.62
C VAL A 106 6.53 23.55 -13.77
N GLN A 107 6.99 24.13 -12.66
CA GLN A 107 7.73 25.40 -12.68
C GLN A 107 9.25 25.22 -12.79
N ARG A 108 9.79 24.09 -12.30
CA ARG A 108 11.24 23.82 -12.27
C ARG A 108 11.67 22.59 -13.05
N GLY A 109 10.84 21.54 -13.06
CA GLY A 109 11.19 20.25 -13.64
C GLY A 109 10.70 20.11 -15.09
N PRO A 110 9.99 19.03 -15.44
CA PRO A 110 9.68 18.69 -16.82
C PRO A 110 8.54 19.51 -17.45
N GLU A 111 8.09 20.60 -16.82
CA GLU A 111 6.92 21.41 -17.23
C GLU A 111 5.62 20.58 -17.37
N ARG A 112 5.52 19.51 -16.57
CA ARG A 112 4.40 18.54 -16.61
C ARG A 112 3.88 18.23 -15.23
N ASP A 113 2.56 18.05 -15.15
CA ASP A 113 1.87 17.64 -13.94
C ASP A 113 1.87 16.11 -13.83
N ILE A 114 2.85 15.59 -13.10
CA ILE A 114 3.07 14.14 -12.95
C ILE A 114 1.94 13.50 -12.14
N VAL A 115 1.32 14.24 -11.21
CA VAL A 115 0.14 13.75 -10.47
C VAL A 115 -1.04 13.58 -11.42
N ALA A 116 -1.30 14.53 -12.33
CA ALA A 116 -2.34 14.38 -13.34
C ALA A 116 -2.11 13.16 -14.25
N GLU A 117 -0.88 13.00 -14.79
CA GLU A 117 -0.50 11.85 -15.61
C GLU A 117 -0.70 10.52 -14.87
N PHE A 118 -0.31 10.47 -13.58
CA PHE A 118 -0.50 9.32 -12.70
C PHE A 118 -1.98 8.98 -12.50
N VAL A 119 -2.80 9.97 -12.16
CA VAL A 119 -4.24 9.75 -11.92
C VAL A 119 -4.93 9.26 -13.19
N GLU A 120 -4.60 9.81 -14.36
CA GLU A 120 -5.13 9.34 -15.64
C GLU A 120 -4.71 7.89 -15.93
N ALA A 121 -3.42 7.59 -15.79
CA ALA A 121 -2.88 6.25 -16.04
C ALA A 121 -3.53 5.17 -15.17
N LEU A 122 -3.77 5.45 -13.88
CA LEU A 122 -4.46 4.50 -13.01
C LEU A 122 -5.91 4.27 -13.39
N ARG A 123 -6.63 5.31 -13.81
CA ARG A 123 -8.03 5.20 -14.23
C ARG A 123 -8.17 4.37 -15.50
N ASP A 124 -7.26 4.54 -16.45
CA ASP A 124 -7.21 3.72 -17.67
C ASP A 124 -7.01 2.22 -17.37
N GLU A 125 -6.37 1.91 -16.24
CA GLU A 125 -6.09 0.54 -15.80
C GLU A 125 -7.07 0.00 -14.75
N ASP A 126 -8.13 0.75 -14.41
CA ASP A 126 -9.12 0.45 -13.36
C ASP A 126 -8.48 0.24 -11.97
N LEU A 127 -7.50 1.07 -11.66
CA LEU A 127 -6.81 1.10 -10.37
C LEU A 127 -7.30 2.28 -9.53
N ARG A 128 -7.42 2.04 -8.22
CA ARG A 128 -7.77 3.07 -7.25
C ARG A 128 -6.59 4.02 -7.01
N VAL A 129 -6.91 5.30 -6.83
CA VAL A 129 -5.93 6.39 -6.80
C VAL A 129 -5.61 6.77 -5.35
N GLY A 130 -4.34 6.64 -4.97
CA GLY A 130 -3.84 7.10 -3.69
C GLY A 130 -2.77 8.18 -3.85
N LEU A 131 -2.83 9.18 -2.99
CA LEU A 131 -1.88 10.29 -2.94
C LEU A 131 -1.20 10.30 -1.58
N TYR A 132 0.11 10.08 -1.58
CA TYR A 132 0.95 10.35 -0.41
C TYR A 132 1.25 11.84 -0.34
N TYR A 133 1.16 12.40 0.85
CA TYR A 133 1.51 13.78 1.13
C TYR A 133 2.32 13.89 2.42
N SER A 134 3.57 14.33 2.31
CA SER A 134 4.34 14.60 3.51
C SER A 134 3.88 15.89 4.18
N LEU A 135 3.57 15.87 5.47
CA LEU A 135 3.39 17.07 6.29
C LEU A 135 4.72 17.81 6.50
N LYS A 136 5.83 17.05 6.45
CA LYS A 136 7.20 17.55 6.48
C LYS A 136 7.60 18.25 5.19
N ASP A 137 8.27 19.39 5.34
CA ASP A 137 8.76 20.19 4.24
C ASP A 137 10.12 20.82 4.59
N TRP A 138 11.22 20.24 4.10
CA TRP A 138 12.57 20.75 4.31
C TRP A 138 12.90 22.00 3.49
N HIS A 139 12.03 22.37 2.54
CA HIS A 139 12.18 23.55 1.71
C HIS A 139 11.45 24.76 2.32
N HIS A 140 10.25 24.57 2.89
CA HIS A 140 9.45 25.67 3.40
C HIS A 140 10.08 26.34 4.65
N PRO A 141 10.33 27.67 4.65
CA PRO A 141 11.05 28.35 5.74
C PRO A 141 10.35 28.26 7.10
N ASN A 142 9.02 28.16 7.08
CA ASN A 142 8.19 28.08 8.28
C ASN A 142 7.92 26.65 8.79
N TRP A 143 8.49 25.60 8.19
CA TRP A 143 8.31 24.21 8.64
C TRP A 143 8.63 23.98 10.12
N LEU A 144 9.55 24.75 10.71
CA LEU A 144 9.90 24.71 12.13
C LEU A 144 9.50 25.98 12.89
N ALA A 145 8.61 26.82 12.36
CA ALA A 145 8.28 28.13 12.93
C ALA A 145 7.85 28.04 14.41
N ARG A 146 6.91 27.15 14.74
CA ARG A 146 6.48 26.94 16.13
C ARG A 146 7.60 26.48 17.07
N GLN A 147 8.54 25.67 16.59
CA GLN A 147 9.71 25.24 17.40
C GLN A 147 10.66 26.41 17.69
N ARG A 148 10.61 27.47 16.87
CA ARG A 148 11.35 28.72 17.06
C ARG A 148 10.55 29.76 17.86
N GLY A 149 9.32 29.44 18.29
CA GLY A 149 8.42 30.37 18.98
C GLY A 149 7.69 31.36 18.04
N ASP A 150 7.66 31.09 16.74
CA ASP A 150 6.98 31.89 15.72
C ASP A 150 5.61 31.30 15.39
N GLU A 151 4.58 31.78 16.07
CA GLU A 151 3.20 31.32 15.90
C GLU A 151 2.57 31.77 14.58
N LEU A 152 2.89 32.98 14.10
CA LEU A 152 2.38 33.47 12.83
C LEU A 152 2.94 32.65 11.67
N GLY A 153 4.26 32.42 11.66
CA GLY A 153 4.87 31.58 10.64
C GLY A 153 4.34 30.14 10.67
N HIS A 154 4.03 29.62 11.86
CA HIS A 154 3.40 28.31 11.99
C HIS A 154 1.99 28.30 11.37
N GLU A 155 1.17 29.31 11.65
CA GLU A 155 -0.16 29.44 11.07
C GLU A 155 -0.10 29.49 9.53
N GLU A 156 0.78 30.32 8.98
CA GLU A 156 1.00 30.41 7.53
C GLU A 156 1.39 29.06 6.93
N PHE A 157 2.29 28.33 7.60
CA PHE A 157 2.71 27.01 7.15
C PHE A 157 1.58 25.99 7.17
N VAL A 158 0.77 25.97 8.24
CA VAL A 158 -0.38 25.06 8.33
C VAL A 158 -1.43 25.39 7.26
N GLN A 159 -1.68 26.67 7.00
CA GLN A 159 -2.55 27.10 5.90
C GLN A 159 -2.02 26.68 4.53
N TYR A 160 -0.70 26.75 4.31
CA TYR A 160 -0.05 26.21 3.10
C TYR A 160 -0.29 24.71 2.94
N ILE A 161 -0.11 23.92 4.01
CA ILE A 161 -0.39 22.47 4.00
C ILE A 161 -1.87 22.18 3.69
N HIS A 162 -2.79 22.84 4.39
CA HIS A 162 -4.23 22.67 4.19
C HIS A 162 -4.66 23.07 2.76
N GLY A 163 -4.07 24.14 2.24
CA GLY A 163 -4.29 24.61 0.88
C GLY A 163 -3.85 23.58 -0.17
N GLN A 164 -2.70 22.94 0.01
CA GLN A 164 -2.24 21.89 -0.90
C GLN A 164 -3.08 20.61 -0.79
N VAL A 165 -3.51 20.22 0.41
CA VAL A 165 -4.48 19.12 0.58
C VAL A 165 -5.78 19.42 -0.18
N ARG A 166 -6.26 20.67 -0.13
CA ARG A 166 -7.41 21.13 -0.90
C ARG A 166 -7.18 20.99 -2.41
N GLU A 167 -6.05 21.48 -2.94
CA GLU A 167 -5.71 21.35 -4.37
C GLU A 167 -5.73 19.88 -4.84
N LEU A 168 -5.06 18.99 -4.09
CA LEU A 168 -5.01 17.56 -4.41
C LEU A 168 -6.41 16.91 -4.37
N CYS A 169 -7.27 17.34 -3.46
CA CYS A 169 -8.63 16.82 -3.34
C CYS A 169 -9.64 17.48 -4.29
N SER A 170 -9.33 18.61 -4.94
CA SER A 170 -10.25 19.30 -5.85
C SER A 170 -9.92 19.16 -7.33
N ASN A 171 -8.63 19.05 -7.69
CA ASN A 171 -8.19 19.27 -9.07
C ASN A 171 -8.05 17.98 -9.90
N TYR A 172 -7.96 16.81 -9.26
CA TYR A 172 -7.62 15.55 -9.93
C TYR A 172 -8.79 14.58 -10.05
N GLY A 173 -10.03 15.02 -9.79
CA GLY A 173 -11.21 14.15 -9.78
C GLY A 173 -11.28 13.28 -8.51
N LYS A 174 -11.85 12.07 -8.61
CA LYS A 174 -11.97 11.17 -7.44
C LYS A 174 -10.60 10.66 -6.98
N ILE A 175 -10.32 10.85 -5.69
CA ILE A 175 -9.16 10.31 -4.97
C ILE A 175 -9.66 9.30 -3.93
N ASP A 176 -9.07 8.10 -3.91
CA ASP A 176 -9.51 7.02 -3.02
C ASP A 176 -8.72 6.98 -1.71
N ILE A 177 -7.43 7.33 -1.71
CA ILE A 177 -6.57 7.33 -0.51
C ILE A 177 -5.81 8.66 -0.37
N LEU A 178 -5.80 9.22 0.83
CA LEU A 178 -4.84 10.24 1.24
C LEU A 178 -3.93 9.66 2.33
N TRP A 179 -2.64 9.59 2.04
CA TRP A 179 -1.64 8.91 2.86
C TRP A 179 -0.65 9.95 3.41
N TYR A 180 -0.87 10.42 4.64
CA TYR A 180 -0.01 11.41 5.27
C TYR A 180 1.29 10.81 5.81
N ASP A 181 2.32 11.63 5.93
CA ASP A 181 3.58 11.22 6.55
C ASP A 181 4.42 12.36 7.12
N GLY A 182 5.44 12.02 7.90
CA GLY A 182 6.37 12.97 8.49
C GLY A 182 5.73 13.95 9.47
N PRO A 183 4.86 13.52 10.41
CA PRO A 183 4.14 14.46 11.27
C PRO A 183 5.01 15.17 12.31
N GLY A 184 6.16 14.60 12.68
CA GLY A 184 7.06 15.24 13.64
C GLY A 184 7.69 16.50 13.05
N PRO A 185 7.72 17.64 13.76
CA PRO A 185 7.62 17.69 15.23
C PRO A 185 6.24 18.02 15.80
N TYR A 186 5.23 18.28 14.96
CA TYR A 186 3.92 18.71 15.46
C TYR A 186 3.00 17.53 15.76
N ARG A 187 2.06 17.77 16.67
CA ARG A 187 0.97 16.83 16.99
C ARG A 187 -0.32 17.29 16.32
N GLU A 188 -1.42 16.60 16.62
CA GLU A 188 -2.76 16.89 16.11
C GLU A 188 -3.15 18.38 16.19
N ASP A 189 -2.87 19.04 17.32
CA ASP A 189 -3.15 20.46 17.53
C ASP A 189 -2.31 21.37 16.61
N GLY A 190 -1.03 21.04 16.42
CA GLY A 190 -0.14 21.81 15.56
C GLY A 190 -0.40 21.60 14.08
N TRP A 191 -0.92 20.44 13.69
CA TRP A 191 -1.37 20.21 12.31
C TRP A 191 -2.77 20.74 12.03
N ARG A 192 -3.55 21.03 13.07
CA ARG A 192 -5.00 21.23 12.98
C ARG A 192 -5.63 20.07 12.20
N SER A 193 -5.27 18.84 12.59
CA SER A 193 -5.54 17.64 11.78
C SER A 193 -7.02 17.41 11.51
N ASP A 194 -7.91 17.70 12.47
CA ASP A 194 -9.35 17.58 12.28
C ASP A 194 -9.85 18.49 11.15
N GLU A 195 -9.32 19.71 11.05
CA GLU A 195 -9.66 20.63 9.97
C GLU A 195 -9.08 20.18 8.63
N MET A 196 -7.80 19.78 8.62
CA MET A 196 -7.14 19.25 7.42
C MET A 196 -7.89 18.05 6.84
N ASN A 197 -8.22 17.09 7.70
CA ASN A 197 -8.97 15.89 7.33
C ASN A 197 -10.42 16.22 6.96
N GLY A 198 -11.02 17.22 7.63
CA GLY A 198 -12.32 17.78 7.29
C GLY A 198 -12.38 18.34 5.88
N ILE A 199 -11.35 19.10 5.45
CA ILE A 199 -11.22 19.61 4.08
C ILE A 199 -11.20 18.46 3.06
N ALA A 200 -10.38 17.43 3.30
CA ALA A 200 -10.31 16.27 2.43
C ALA A 200 -11.67 15.55 2.33
N ARG A 201 -12.37 15.39 3.46
CA ARG A 201 -13.69 14.73 3.53
C ARG A 201 -14.81 15.52 2.89
N GLU A 202 -14.80 16.84 3.01
CA GLU A 202 -15.77 17.72 2.35
C GLU A 202 -15.69 17.59 0.81
N LEU A 203 -14.46 17.54 0.29
CA LEU A 203 -14.19 17.47 -1.15
C LEU A 203 -14.30 16.04 -1.70
N GLN A 204 -13.93 15.05 -0.90
CA GLN A 204 -13.88 13.63 -1.26
C GLN A 204 -14.55 12.78 -0.16
N PRO A 205 -15.89 12.74 -0.07
CA PRO A 205 -16.58 12.03 1.03
C PRO A 205 -16.20 10.54 1.17
N GLY A 206 -15.82 9.90 0.05
CA GLY A 206 -15.40 8.50 -0.01
C GLY A 206 -13.91 8.21 0.18
N ILE A 207 -13.06 9.23 0.40
CA ILE A 207 -11.61 9.04 0.58
C ILE A 207 -11.32 8.15 1.80
N ILE A 208 -10.16 7.53 1.91
CA ILE A 208 -9.70 6.91 3.17
C ILE A 208 -8.38 7.55 3.57
N ILE A 209 -8.18 7.74 4.87
CA ILE A 209 -7.04 8.49 5.40
C ILE A 209 -6.34 7.68 6.51
N ASN A 210 -5.00 7.75 6.55
CA ASN A 210 -4.16 6.96 7.43
C ASN A 210 -3.88 7.66 8.78
N CYS A 211 -3.52 6.92 9.82
CA CYS A 211 -3.35 7.48 11.17
C CYS A 211 -2.17 8.48 11.38
N ARG A 212 -1.54 8.98 10.31
CA ARG A 212 -0.25 9.70 10.37
C ARG A 212 -0.37 11.20 10.53
N SER A 213 -1.54 11.82 10.45
CA SER A 213 -1.74 13.19 10.96
C SER A 213 -2.05 13.23 12.46
N HIS A 214 -1.64 12.20 13.23
CA HIS A 214 -1.89 12.05 14.66
C HIS A 214 -3.35 11.86 15.10
N THR A 215 -4.25 11.74 14.14
CA THR A 215 -5.65 11.34 14.33
C THR A 215 -5.81 9.84 14.00
N PRO A 216 -6.74 9.09 14.61
CA PRO A 216 -6.86 7.65 14.34
C PRO A 216 -7.27 7.34 12.89
N GLU A 217 -8.21 8.10 12.33
CA GLU A 217 -8.73 7.95 10.95
C GLU A 217 -9.10 6.51 10.55
N ASP A 218 -8.91 6.11 9.29
CA ASP A 218 -9.52 4.90 8.75
C ASP A 218 -8.64 3.66 8.91
N PHE A 219 -7.31 3.79 8.92
CA PHE A 219 -6.40 2.65 9.06
C PHE A 219 -5.04 3.00 9.69
N ASP A 220 -4.44 2.01 10.37
CA ASP A 220 -3.08 2.11 10.95
C ASP A 220 -2.00 1.75 9.92
N THR A 221 -0.77 2.22 10.11
CA THR A 221 0.32 2.05 9.13
C THR A 221 1.63 1.52 9.72
N PRO A 222 1.71 0.25 10.17
CA PRO A 222 2.99 -0.38 10.51
C PRO A 222 3.96 -0.31 9.31
N GLU A 223 5.20 0.07 9.55
CA GLU A 223 6.19 0.37 8.49
C GLU A 223 7.39 -0.56 8.60
N GLN A 224 7.79 -1.18 7.49
CA GLN A 224 8.90 -2.14 7.41
C GLN A 224 8.77 -3.37 8.34
N HIS A 225 7.60 -3.57 8.94
CA HIS A 225 7.27 -4.74 9.74
C HIS A 225 5.78 -5.08 9.60
N VAL A 226 5.43 -6.33 9.93
CA VAL A 226 4.04 -6.76 10.02
C VAL A 226 3.61 -6.80 11.48
N LYS A 227 2.69 -5.90 11.85
CA LYS A 227 2.08 -5.88 13.17
C LYS A 227 0.57 -5.68 13.03
N PRO A 228 -0.23 -6.76 13.11
CA PRO A 228 -1.67 -6.64 12.99
C PRO A 228 -2.26 -5.73 14.07
N SER A 229 -3.18 -4.86 13.66
CA SER A 229 -3.97 -4.09 14.62
C SER A 229 -4.98 -4.97 15.36
N GLN A 230 -5.58 -4.39 16.39
CA GLN A 230 -6.65 -5.05 17.14
C GLN A 230 -7.80 -5.48 16.21
N PRO A 231 -8.50 -6.59 16.50
CA PRO A 231 -9.66 -7.01 15.70
C PRO A 231 -10.65 -5.85 15.50
N GLY A 232 -11.13 -5.68 14.27
CA GLY A 232 -12.02 -4.57 13.87
C GLY A 232 -11.31 -3.28 13.44
N ARG A 233 -10.00 -3.13 13.68
CA ARG A 233 -9.20 -1.99 13.21
C ARG A 233 -8.49 -2.35 11.90
N ALA A 234 -8.77 -1.60 10.84
CA ALA A 234 -8.06 -1.74 9.57
C ALA A 234 -6.61 -1.25 9.69
N TRP A 235 -5.70 -1.89 8.96
CA TRP A 235 -4.27 -1.59 9.00
C TRP A 235 -3.56 -2.02 7.74
N GLU A 236 -2.52 -1.28 7.37
CA GLU A 236 -1.73 -1.45 6.16
C GLU A 236 -0.25 -1.52 6.49
N SER A 237 0.41 -2.62 6.15
CA SER A 237 1.87 -2.66 6.19
C SER A 237 2.44 -2.06 4.92
N CYS A 238 3.15 -0.94 5.03
CA CYS A 238 3.99 -0.45 3.95
C CYS A 238 5.38 -1.09 4.03
N MET A 239 5.86 -1.64 2.91
CA MET A 239 7.08 -2.43 2.84
C MET A 239 7.86 -2.09 1.56
N THR A 240 9.18 -1.94 1.66
CA THR A 240 10.07 -1.77 0.50
C THR A 240 10.26 -3.07 -0.26
N LEU A 241 10.49 -3.03 -1.57
CA LEU A 241 10.86 -4.24 -2.32
C LEU A 241 12.33 -4.62 -2.10
N ASN A 242 13.23 -3.64 -2.13
CA ASN A 242 14.60 -3.73 -1.63
C ASN A 242 14.69 -3.15 -0.20
N THR A 243 15.74 -2.41 0.16
CA THR A 243 15.90 -1.74 1.47
C THR A 243 15.66 -0.23 1.46
N SER A 244 15.25 0.33 0.32
CA SER A 244 15.06 1.78 0.11
C SER A 244 13.65 2.11 -0.37
N TRP A 245 13.10 3.27 0.02
CA TRP A 245 11.83 3.76 -0.51
C TRP A 245 12.04 4.43 -1.87
N GLY A 246 12.77 5.55 -1.89
CA GLY A 246 13.22 6.19 -3.12
C GLY A 246 14.35 5.41 -3.79
N TYR A 247 14.59 5.69 -5.08
CA TYR A 247 15.63 5.02 -5.84
C TYR A 247 17.02 5.14 -5.18
N HIS A 248 17.69 4.00 -5.08
CA HIS A 248 19.06 3.88 -4.58
C HIS A 248 19.88 3.02 -5.54
N HIS A 249 20.84 3.62 -6.26
CA HIS A 249 21.58 2.96 -7.33
C HIS A 249 22.39 1.73 -6.88
N GLY A 250 22.83 1.73 -5.61
CA GLY A 250 23.61 0.64 -5.01
C GLY A 250 22.80 -0.35 -4.18
N ASP A 251 21.47 -0.25 -4.13
CA ASP A 251 20.64 -1.18 -3.34
C ASP A 251 20.09 -2.31 -4.21
N ASP A 252 20.81 -3.44 -4.19
CA ASP A 252 20.48 -4.67 -4.90
C ASP A 252 19.85 -5.76 -3.99
N ASN A 253 19.55 -5.42 -2.73
CA ASN A 253 19.01 -6.36 -1.76
C ASN A 253 17.48 -6.52 -1.90
N TYR A 254 17.05 -7.02 -3.05
CA TYR A 254 15.65 -7.25 -3.39
C TYR A 254 15.08 -8.49 -2.74
N LYS A 255 13.83 -8.38 -2.27
CA LYS A 255 12.99 -9.53 -1.90
C LYS A 255 12.76 -10.43 -3.11
N SER A 256 12.75 -11.74 -2.91
CA SER A 256 12.32 -12.67 -3.95
C SER A 256 10.79 -12.64 -4.14
N PRO A 257 10.25 -13.14 -5.26
CA PRO A 257 8.80 -13.31 -5.41
C PRO A 257 8.15 -14.17 -4.31
N GLY A 258 8.89 -15.16 -3.78
CA GLY A 258 8.45 -15.98 -2.64
C GLY A 258 8.33 -15.17 -1.36
N ASP A 259 9.28 -14.27 -1.10
CA ASP A 259 9.23 -13.36 0.05
C ASP A 259 8.03 -12.40 -0.06
N VAL A 260 7.74 -11.89 -1.26
CA VAL A 260 6.57 -11.02 -1.49
C VAL A 260 5.26 -11.76 -1.23
N VAL A 261 5.10 -12.99 -1.75
CA VAL A 261 3.90 -13.79 -1.49
C VAL A 261 3.77 -14.18 -0.01
N GLY A 262 4.87 -14.55 0.64
CA GLY A 262 4.88 -14.86 2.08
C GLY A 262 4.53 -13.65 2.95
N LEU A 263 5.01 -12.47 2.57
CA LEU A 263 4.66 -11.20 3.21
C LEU A 263 3.19 -10.85 3.01
N LEU A 264 2.69 -10.95 1.77
CA LEU A 264 1.28 -10.71 1.44
C LEU A 264 0.35 -11.64 2.22
N SER A 265 0.64 -12.94 2.22
CA SER A 265 -0.05 -13.95 3.01
C SER A 265 -0.05 -13.61 4.51
N THR A 266 1.10 -13.19 5.05
CA THR A 266 1.23 -12.81 6.46
C THR A 266 0.38 -11.61 6.83
N VAL A 267 0.31 -10.61 5.96
CA VAL A 267 -0.47 -9.40 6.17
C VAL A 267 -1.97 -9.69 6.10
N VAL A 268 -2.39 -10.43 5.08
CA VAL A 268 -3.80 -10.78 4.85
C VAL A 268 -4.32 -11.70 5.95
N HIS A 269 -3.51 -12.65 6.42
CA HIS A 269 -3.81 -13.49 7.59
C HIS A 269 -4.20 -12.65 8.82
N GLY A 270 -3.51 -11.52 9.05
CA GLY A 270 -3.84 -10.58 10.13
C GLY A 270 -4.99 -9.61 9.81
N GLY A 271 -5.65 -9.76 8.65
CA GLY A 271 -6.75 -8.91 8.19
C GLY A 271 -6.32 -7.56 7.62
N GLY A 272 -5.03 -7.36 7.32
CA GLY A 272 -4.48 -6.10 6.82
C GLY A 272 -4.31 -6.06 5.30
N ASN A 273 -3.77 -4.94 4.81
CA ASN A 273 -3.35 -4.76 3.43
C ASN A 273 -1.83 -4.58 3.32
N LEU A 274 -1.24 -5.06 2.23
CA LEU A 274 0.17 -4.85 1.91
C LEU A 274 0.29 -3.73 0.87
N LEU A 275 1.02 -2.67 1.22
CA LEU A 275 1.41 -1.60 0.30
C LEU A 275 2.90 -1.77 -0.02
N LEU A 276 3.20 -2.33 -1.18
CA LEU A 276 4.56 -2.72 -1.57
C LEU A 276 5.20 -1.66 -2.48
N ASN A 277 6.36 -1.15 -2.08
CA ASN A 277 6.99 0.00 -2.73
C ASN A 277 7.89 -0.36 -3.92
N ILE A 278 7.86 0.51 -4.93
CA ILE A 278 8.94 0.69 -5.90
C ILE A 278 9.51 2.11 -5.79
N GLY A 279 10.82 2.26 -6.04
CA GLY A 279 11.47 3.55 -6.25
C GLY A 279 11.90 3.67 -7.71
N PRO A 280 11.13 4.37 -8.57
CA PRO A 280 11.48 4.53 -9.99
C PRO A 280 12.85 5.19 -10.19
N GLU A 281 13.54 4.79 -11.26
CA GLU A 281 14.83 5.35 -11.69
C GLU A 281 14.71 6.87 -12.01
N PRO A 282 15.82 7.62 -12.16
CA PRO A 282 15.77 9.06 -12.44
C PRO A 282 14.86 9.45 -13.61
N ASP A 283 14.81 8.63 -14.67
CA ASP A 283 13.96 8.83 -15.84
C ASP A 283 12.50 8.36 -15.64
N GLY A 284 12.14 7.92 -14.43
CA GLY A 284 10.82 7.42 -14.08
C GLY A 284 10.55 5.98 -14.52
N SER A 285 11.52 5.25 -15.08
CA SER A 285 11.35 3.82 -15.38
C SER A 285 11.27 2.98 -14.10
N VAL A 286 10.54 1.86 -14.18
CA VAL A 286 10.52 0.89 -13.09
C VAL A 286 11.84 0.13 -13.11
N PRO A 287 12.56 0.00 -11.97
CA PRO A 287 13.80 -0.78 -11.94
C PRO A 287 13.55 -2.21 -12.47
N PRO A 288 14.38 -2.74 -13.38
CA PRO A 288 14.12 -4.02 -14.04
C PRO A 288 13.91 -5.19 -13.07
N GLN A 289 14.62 -5.19 -11.94
CA GLN A 289 14.49 -6.17 -10.86
C GLN A 289 13.09 -6.09 -10.24
N SER A 290 12.61 -4.88 -9.94
CA SER A 290 11.25 -4.66 -9.43
C SER A 290 10.20 -5.17 -10.43
N ALA A 291 10.37 -4.84 -11.71
CA ALA A 291 9.46 -5.29 -12.76
C ALA A 291 9.43 -6.83 -12.88
N ASP A 292 10.58 -7.52 -12.84
CA ASP A 292 10.61 -8.99 -12.89
C ASP A 292 9.90 -9.64 -11.70
N ILE A 293 10.20 -9.16 -10.48
CA ILE A 293 9.61 -9.68 -9.25
C ILE A 293 8.10 -9.51 -9.28
N LEU A 294 7.62 -8.30 -9.58
CA LEU A 294 6.19 -7.98 -9.62
C LEU A 294 5.47 -8.75 -10.73
N ARG A 295 6.08 -8.92 -11.90
CA ARG A 295 5.53 -9.75 -12.98
C ARG A 295 5.38 -11.21 -12.57
N ARG A 296 6.34 -11.76 -11.81
CA ARG A 296 6.29 -13.14 -11.28
C ARG A 296 5.20 -13.29 -10.22
N VAL A 297 5.11 -12.34 -9.28
CA VAL A 297 4.02 -12.27 -8.28
C VAL A 297 2.67 -12.14 -8.98
N GLY A 298 2.58 -11.33 -10.03
CA GLY A 298 1.39 -11.16 -10.85
C GLY A 298 0.90 -12.44 -11.52
N ARG A 299 1.83 -13.26 -12.05
CA ARG A 299 1.47 -14.59 -12.56
C ARG A 299 0.88 -15.49 -11.48
N TRP A 300 1.46 -15.47 -10.28
CA TRP A 300 0.93 -16.21 -9.14
C TRP A 300 -0.46 -15.69 -8.72
N MET A 301 -0.63 -14.37 -8.61
CA MET A 301 -1.91 -13.72 -8.25
C MET A 301 -3.03 -13.99 -9.25
N ARG A 302 -2.72 -14.19 -10.53
CA ARG A 302 -3.74 -14.54 -11.55
C ARG A 302 -4.37 -15.90 -11.28
N VAL A 303 -3.59 -16.84 -10.76
CA VAL A 303 -4.02 -18.22 -10.48
C VAL A 303 -4.56 -18.36 -9.06
N ASN A 304 -3.88 -17.75 -8.10
CA ASN A 304 -4.13 -17.97 -6.67
C ASN A 304 -4.77 -16.76 -5.95
N GLY A 305 -5.14 -15.70 -6.69
CA GLY A 305 -5.62 -14.45 -6.11
C GLY A 305 -6.91 -14.57 -5.28
N GLU A 306 -7.68 -15.65 -5.45
CA GLU A 306 -8.82 -15.98 -4.60
C GLU A 306 -8.43 -16.13 -3.12
N ALA A 307 -7.23 -16.67 -2.84
CA ALA A 307 -6.71 -16.83 -1.48
C ALA A 307 -6.36 -15.49 -0.82
N ILE A 308 -6.30 -14.40 -1.57
CA ILE A 308 -5.88 -13.09 -1.08
C ILE A 308 -7.07 -12.11 -1.08
N ARG A 309 -7.72 -11.92 -2.23
CA ARG A 309 -8.72 -10.86 -2.43
C ARG A 309 -9.97 -11.13 -1.61
N GLY A 310 -10.36 -10.15 -0.79
CA GLY A 310 -11.50 -10.26 0.11
C GLY A 310 -11.34 -11.28 1.23
N ALA A 311 -10.13 -11.82 1.45
CA ALA A 311 -9.90 -12.70 2.59
C ALA A 311 -10.02 -11.91 3.90
N ASP A 312 -10.59 -12.54 4.92
CA ASP A 312 -10.74 -12.02 6.27
C ASP A 312 -9.53 -12.34 7.15
N ARG A 313 -9.54 -11.80 8.36
CA ARG A 313 -8.59 -12.20 9.41
C ARG A 313 -8.78 -13.68 9.71
N SER A 314 -7.70 -14.46 9.58
CA SER A 314 -7.73 -15.91 9.79
C SER A 314 -7.84 -16.25 11.28
N ALA A 315 -8.74 -17.16 11.63
CA ALA A 315 -8.78 -17.78 12.95
C ALA A 315 -7.72 -18.89 13.11
N PHE A 316 -7.34 -19.52 11.99
CA PHE A 316 -6.30 -20.55 11.96
C PHE A 316 -4.93 -19.93 12.20
N GLN A 317 -4.11 -20.58 13.02
CA GLN A 317 -2.75 -20.14 13.34
C GLN A 317 -1.74 -20.48 12.23
N TRP A 318 -0.50 -20.03 12.41
CA TRP A 318 0.62 -20.40 11.56
C TRP A 318 0.97 -21.89 11.72
N GLY A 319 1.46 -22.51 10.66
CA GLY A 319 1.92 -23.90 10.67
C GLY A 319 3.10 -24.12 9.73
N CYS A 320 3.43 -25.38 9.45
CA CYS A 320 4.46 -25.72 8.46
C CYS A 320 4.11 -25.23 7.04
N TYR A 321 2.82 -25.04 6.76
CA TYR A 321 2.27 -24.45 5.54
C TYR A 321 2.31 -22.91 5.51
N GLY A 322 3.01 -22.26 6.43
CA GLY A 322 3.06 -20.79 6.52
C GLY A 322 1.86 -20.19 7.25
N ARG A 323 1.44 -18.99 6.84
CA ARG A 323 0.26 -18.32 7.39
C ARG A 323 -0.93 -18.51 6.45
N PRO A 324 -1.99 -19.21 6.90
CA PRO A 324 -3.16 -19.40 6.06
C PRO A 324 -3.99 -18.13 5.98
N THR A 325 -4.74 -17.98 4.90
CA THR A 325 -5.78 -16.97 4.79
C THR A 325 -7.15 -17.62 4.84
N GLN A 326 -8.18 -16.85 5.17
CA GLN A 326 -9.54 -17.36 5.33
C GLN A 326 -10.49 -16.49 4.53
N LYS A 327 -11.41 -17.10 3.80
CA LYS A 327 -12.48 -16.40 3.09
C LYS A 327 -13.71 -17.29 3.06
N ASP A 328 -14.86 -16.73 3.42
CA ASP A 328 -16.12 -17.48 3.53
C ASP A 328 -15.92 -18.77 4.36
N ASN A 329 -16.37 -19.91 3.83
CA ASN A 329 -16.20 -21.22 4.45
C ASN A 329 -14.92 -21.96 3.99
N ALA A 330 -13.86 -21.23 3.62
CA ALA A 330 -12.61 -21.83 3.15
C ALA A 330 -11.38 -21.25 3.85
N VAL A 331 -10.38 -22.13 4.05
CA VAL A 331 -9.03 -21.77 4.48
C VAL A 331 -8.07 -22.11 3.35
N TYR A 332 -7.18 -21.18 3.04
CA TYR A 332 -6.19 -21.31 1.97
C TYR A 332 -4.81 -21.45 2.60
N LEU A 333 -4.19 -22.61 2.39
CA LEU A 333 -2.86 -22.94 2.88
C LEU A 333 -1.83 -22.55 1.82
N ILE A 334 -1.15 -21.42 2.02
CA ILE A 334 -0.19 -20.84 1.07
C ILE A 334 1.21 -21.36 1.40
N GLN A 335 1.59 -22.46 0.76
CA GLN A 335 2.83 -23.19 1.01
C GLN A 335 4.04 -22.51 0.35
N THR A 336 4.58 -21.47 0.99
CA THR A 336 5.88 -20.87 0.59
C THR A 336 7.05 -21.82 0.83
N LYS A 337 6.87 -22.79 1.73
CA LYS A 337 7.66 -24.01 1.83
C LYS A 337 6.76 -25.17 1.44
N TYR A 338 7.08 -25.83 0.34
CA TYR A 338 6.30 -26.97 -0.15
C TYR A 338 6.37 -28.15 0.84
N LEU A 339 5.21 -28.76 1.10
CA LEU A 339 5.08 -29.81 2.12
C LEU A 339 5.17 -31.24 1.58
N GLY A 340 5.17 -31.42 0.26
CA GLY A 340 5.22 -32.74 -0.36
C GLY A 340 3.83 -33.40 -0.47
N PRO A 341 3.78 -34.71 -0.77
CA PRO A 341 2.56 -35.39 -1.16
C PRO A 341 1.50 -35.51 -0.05
N GLU A 342 1.92 -35.45 1.22
CA GLU A 342 1.05 -35.60 2.39
C GLU A 342 1.48 -34.66 3.53
N PHE A 343 0.49 -34.06 4.20
CA PHE A 343 0.70 -33.25 5.41
C PHE A 343 -0.59 -33.16 6.23
N THR A 344 -0.52 -32.67 7.47
CA THR A 344 -1.68 -32.53 8.36
C THR A 344 -1.95 -31.08 8.72
N LEU A 345 -3.21 -30.66 8.59
CA LEU A 345 -3.77 -29.44 9.17
C LEU A 345 -4.39 -29.79 10.53
N ALA A 346 -3.89 -29.21 11.61
CA ALA A 346 -4.46 -29.38 12.95
C ALA A 346 -5.33 -28.18 13.36
N GLY A 347 -6.22 -28.39 14.34
CA GLY A 347 -7.13 -27.37 14.85
C GLY A 347 -8.35 -27.11 13.96
N ALA A 348 -8.65 -27.98 13.00
CA ALA A 348 -9.81 -27.88 12.12
C ALA A 348 -11.08 -28.39 12.83
N GLY A 349 -11.67 -27.56 13.70
CA GLY A 349 -12.85 -27.94 14.50
C GLY A 349 -14.14 -28.09 13.70
N THR A 350 -14.24 -27.40 12.56
CA THR A 350 -15.37 -27.56 11.62
C THR A 350 -15.09 -28.73 10.67
N ALA A 351 -16.15 -29.47 10.28
CA ALA A 351 -16.02 -30.56 9.32
C ALA A 351 -15.54 -30.06 7.95
N VAL A 352 -14.50 -30.71 7.42
CA VAL A 352 -13.97 -30.47 6.06
C VAL A 352 -14.87 -31.16 5.05
N ARG A 353 -15.28 -30.42 4.03
CA ARG A 353 -16.12 -30.89 2.93
C ARG A 353 -15.30 -31.30 1.72
N ASP A 354 -14.26 -30.55 1.42
CA ASP A 354 -13.50 -30.71 0.17
C ASP A 354 -12.11 -30.09 0.31
N VAL A 355 -11.12 -30.68 -0.36
CA VAL A 355 -9.74 -30.19 -0.42
C VAL A 355 -9.26 -30.21 -1.85
N GLU A 356 -8.67 -29.11 -2.32
CA GLU A 356 -8.17 -29.02 -3.70
C GLU A 356 -6.91 -28.18 -3.84
N LEU A 357 -6.11 -28.47 -4.87
CA LEU A 357 -5.08 -27.55 -5.35
C LEU A 357 -5.75 -26.40 -6.10
N LEU A 358 -5.67 -25.19 -5.56
CA LEU A 358 -6.37 -24.02 -6.09
C LEU A 358 -6.05 -23.78 -7.57
N ALA A 359 -4.77 -23.92 -7.94
CA ALA A 359 -4.29 -23.65 -9.29
C ALA A 359 -4.88 -24.57 -10.39
N THR A 360 -5.27 -25.79 -10.03
CA THR A 360 -5.71 -26.81 -11.00
C THR A 360 -7.12 -27.32 -10.77
N GLY A 361 -7.71 -27.04 -9.60
CA GLY A 361 -8.95 -27.66 -9.14
C GLY A 361 -8.81 -29.16 -8.85
N LYS A 362 -7.58 -29.71 -8.86
CA LYS A 362 -7.35 -31.13 -8.56
C LYS A 362 -7.79 -31.40 -7.13
N LYS A 363 -8.77 -32.29 -6.96
CA LYS A 363 -9.19 -32.79 -5.65
C LYS A 363 -8.07 -33.59 -5.00
N LEU A 364 -7.86 -33.32 -3.72
CA LEU A 364 -6.93 -34.02 -2.86
C LEU A 364 -7.73 -34.94 -1.94
N ALA A 365 -7.15 -36.09 -1.62
CA ALA A 365 -7.74 -36.96 -0.61
C ALA A 365 -7.52 -36.32 0.77
N PHE A 366 -8.47 -36.50 1.67
CA PHE A 366 -8.31 -36.10 3.05
C PHE A 366 -9.02 -37.06 3.99
N GLN A 367 -8.49 -37.17 5.21
CA GLN A 367 -9.12 -37.86 6.32
C GLN A 367 -9.13 -36.90 7.51
N GLN A 368 -10.31 -36.70 8.10
CA GLN A 368 -10.48 -35.91 9.31
C GLN A 368 -10.73 -36.83 10.51
N ASP A 369 -9.88 -36.71 11.54
CA ASP A 369 -10.02 -37.36 12.83
C ASP A 369 -10.00 -36.30 13.93
N GLY A 370 -11.15 -36.04 14.54
CA GLY A 370 -11.35 -34.87 15.40
C GLY A 370 -11.05 -33.56 14.67
N ASP A 371 -10.11 -32.79 15.20
CA ASP A 371 -9.62 -31.52 14.64
C ASP A 371 -8.34 -31.66 13.80
N TYR A 372 -7.92 -32.89 13.49
CA TYR A 372 -6.80 -33.18 12.60
C TYR A 372 -7.29 -33.58 11.21
N VAL A 373 -6.78 -32.93 10.17
CA VAL A 373 -7.09 -33.21 8.76
C VAL A 373 -5.80 -33.58 8.05
N THR A 374 -5.61 -34.88 7.79
CA THR A 374 -4.51 -35.36 6.96
C THR A 374 -4.91 -35.23 5.49
N ILE A 375 -4.11 -34.49 4.72
CA ILE A 375 -4.33 -34.18 3.31
C ILE A 375 -3.26 -34.91 2.51
N SER A 376 -3.66 -35.65 1.48
CA SER A 376 -2.76 -36.43 0.63
C SER A 376 -3.08 -36.31 -0.86
N GLY A 377 -2.10 -36.69 -1.70
CA GLY A 377 -2.24 -36.67 -3.16
C GLY A 377 -1.75 -35.38 -3.84
N GLN A 378 -1.01 -34.53 -3.11
CA GLN A 378 -0.22 -33.49 -3.75
C GLN A 378 0.91 -34.12 -4.60
N PRO A 379 1.44 -33.42 -5.62
CA PRO A 379 2.60 -33.92 -6.37
C PRO A 379 3.87 -34.05 -5.51
N GLU A 380 4.86 -34.81 -5.98
CA GLU A 380 6.15 -34.94 -5.29
C GLU A 380 6.94 -33.62 -5.25
N ALA A 381 6.88 -32.83 -6.32
CA ALA A 381 7.50 -31.52 -6.42
C ALA A 381 6.45 -30.41 -6.38
N SER A 382 6.84 -29.21 -5.92
CA SER A 382 5.91 -28.08 -5.88
C SER A 382 5.30 -27.81 -7.27
N PRO A 383 3.97 -27.75 -7.41
CA PRO A 383 3.32 -27.43 -8.67
C PRO A 383 3.46 -25.95 -9.06
N ASP A 384 3.95 -25.11 -8.14
CA ASP A 384 4.16 -23.67 -8.35
C ASP A 384 5.56 -23.28 -7.86
N PRO A 385 6.34 -22.50 -8.65
CA PRO A 385 7.72 -22.12 -8.29
C PRO A 385 7.80 -21.04 -7.20
N ILE A 386 6.68 -20.45 -6.77
CA ILE A 386 6.59 -19.44 -5.73
C ILE A 386 5.92 -20.03 -4.49
N ALA A 387 4.68 -20.50 -4.63
CA ALA A 387 3.94 -21.12 -3.53
C ALA A 387 2.75 -21.92 -4.06
N ALA A 388 2.66 -23.20 -3.67
CA ALA A 388 1.45 -23.98 -3.90
C ALA A 388 0.34 -23.52 -2.95
N VAL A 389 -0.91 -23.53 -3.42
CA VAL A 389 -2.07 -23.18 -2.59
C VAL A 389 -3.04 -24.35 -2.52
N VAL A 390 -3.28 -24.83 -1.31
CA VAL A 390 -4.32 -25.82 -1.01
C VAL A 390 -5.51 -25.10 -0.42
N LYS A 391 -6.68 -25.24 -1.05
CA LYS A 391 -7.95 -24.74 -0.54
C LYS A 391 -8.64 -25.85 0.24
N VAL A 392 -8.93 -25.60 1.51
CA VAL A 392 -9.70 -26.49 2.38
C VAL A 392 -11.07 -25.85 2.58
N SER A 393 -12.10 -26.47 2.02
CA SER A 393 -13.49 -26.01 2.15
C SER A 393 -14.17 -26.74 3.30
N PHE A 394 -14.85 -25.99 4.15
CA PHE A 394 -15.55 -26.49 5.33
C PHE A 394 -17.07 -26.52 5.10
N ALA A 395 -17.78 -27.31 5.91
CA ALA A 395 -19.23 -27.41 5.86
C ALA A 395 -19.94 -26.11 6.33
N ASP A 396 -19.29 -25.35 7.20
CA ASP A 396 -19.72 -24.05 7.74
C ASP A 396 -18.49 -23.18 8.00
N THR A 397 -18.67 -22.03 8.65
CA THR A 397 -17.62 -21.11 9.08
C THR A 397 -16.51 -21.89 9.80
N PRO A 398 -15.25 -21.80 9.34
CA PRO A 398 -14.14 -22.56 9.91
C PRO A 398 -13.86 -22.13 11.36
N VAL A 399 -13.97 -23.08 12.29
CA VAL A 399 -13.62 -22.90 13.70
C VAL A 399 -12.24 -23.48 13.95
N PHE A 400 -11.34 -22.66 14.50
CA PHE A 400 -10.02 -23.11 14.92
C PHE A 400 -10.05 -23.60 16.38
N THR A 401 -9.66 -24.85 16.60
CA THR A 401 -9.48 -25.44 17.93
C THR A 401 -8.01 -25.30 18.34
N PRO A 402 -7.68 -24.51 19.38
CA PRO A 402 -6.30 -24.38 19.83
C PRO A 402 -5.82 -25.67 20.51
N TYR A 403 -4.51 -25.92 20.45
CA TYR A 403 -3.90 -27.04 21.15
C TYR A 403 -4.19 -26.95 22.66
N PRO A 404 -4.69 -28.03 23.30
CA PRO A 404 -5.18 -27.99 24.68
C PRO A 404 -4.09 -27.82 25.75
N GLY A 405 -2.80 -27.89 25.39
CA GLY A 405 -1.67 -27.79 26.33
C GLY A 405 -1.16 -29.15 26.77
#